data_AF-A0A6P2HHU4-F1
#
_entry.id   AF-A0A6P2HHU4-F1
#
_cell.length_a   1.000
_cell.length_b   1.000
_cell.length_c   1.000
_cell.angle_alpha   90.00
_cell.angle_beta   90.00
_cell.angle_gamma   90.00
#
_symmetry.space_group_name_H-M   'P 1'
#
loop_
_entity.id
_entity.type
_entity.pdbx_description
1 polymer ?
#
loop_
_entity_poly.entity_id
_entity_poly.type
_entity_poly.pdbx_seq_one_letter_code
_entity_poly.pdbx_strand_id
1 'polypeptide(L)'
;MKISRDFGIVVRRAALVEKAVDLSAVMREFNFAEYFDESDRLVSLGPFFGGDAADACMRSLERLGLVYFDDFFIVEETYPGWCEVEAF
;
A
#
# COMPACT_ATOMS: atom_id res chain seq x y z
N MET A 1 -11.38 5.37 -2.51
CA MET A 1 -10.24 5.37 -1.56
C MET A 1 -9.09 6.06 -2.26
N LYS A 2 -8.54 7.09 -1.63
CA LYS A 2 -7.39 7.85 -2.13
C LYS A 2 -6.14 6.98 -2.14
N ILE A 3 -5.27 7.25 -3.10
CA ILE A 3 -3.96 6.63 -3.20
C ILE A 3 -2.90 7.68 -2.93
N SER A 4 -1.92 7.35 -2.09
CA SER A 4 -0.84 8.27 -1.76
C SER A 4 -0.03 8.65 -3.01
N ARG A 5 0.44 9.91 -3.04
CA ARG A 5 1.40 10.39 -4.04
C ARG A 5 2.77 9.79 -3.80
N ASP A 6 3.63 9.87 -4.81
CA ASP A 6 5.03 9.46 -4.71
C ASP A 6 5.12 8.02 -4.19
N PHE A 7 4.77 7.07 -5.07
CA PHE A 7 4.68 5.63 -4.81
C PHE A 7 3.67 5.27 -3.71
N GLY A 8 2.41 5.07 -4.09
CA GLY A 8 1.41 4.49 -3.21
C GLY A 8 1.36 2.96 -3.34
N ILE A 9 1.02 2.26 -2.26
CA ILE A 9 0.76 0.82 -2.33
C ILE A 9 -0.71 0.57 -2.01
N VAL A 10 -1.40 -0.13 -2.90
CA VAL A 10 -2.80 -0.52 -2.73
C VAL A 10 -2.86 -1.99 -2.40
N VAL A 11 -3.50 -2.34 -1.29
CA VAL A 11 -3.66 -3.72 -0.81
C VAL A 11 -5.13 -4.10 -0.77
N ARG A 12 -5.46 -5.29 -1.29
CA ARG A 12 -6.81 -5.87 -1.25
C ARG A 12 -7.09 -6.43 0.14
N ARG A 13 -8.10 -5.93 0.83
CA ARG A 13 -8.43 -6.39 2.20
C ARG A 13 -8.79 -7.86 2.27
N ALA A 14 -9.49 -8.36 1.25
CA ALA A 14 -9.83 -9.77 1.17
C ALA A 14 -8.57 -10.66 1.19
N ALA A 15 -7.47 -10.24 0.56
CA ALA A 15 -6.20 -10.96 0.60
C ALA A 15 -5.63 -11.07 2.02
N LEU A 16 -5.71 -9.98 2.80
CA LEU A 16 -5.25 -9.97 4.19
C LEU A 16 -6.01 -10.98 5.05
N VAL A 17 -7.32 -11.09 4.84
CA VAL A 17 -8.17 -12.06 5.54
C VAL A 17 -7.91 -13.49 5.05
N GLU A 18 -7.93 -13.71 3.73
CA GLU A 18 -7.70 -15.00 3.07
C GLU A 18 -6.36 -15.63 3.49
N LYS A 19 -5.32 -14.80 3.64
CA LYS A 19 -3.95 -15.22 3.94
C LYS A 19 -3.54 -15.02 5.41
N ALA A 20 -4.47 -14.58 6.26
CA ALA A 20 -4.24 -14.27 7.66
C ALA A 20 -3.01 -13.34 7.89
N VAL A 21 -2.88 -12.31 7.06
CA VAL A 21 -1.77 -11.34 7.10
C VAL A 21 -2.13 -10.18 8.02
N ASP A 22 -1.25 -9.91 8.99
CA ASP A 22 -1.30 -8.71 9.82
C ASP A 22 -0.36 -7.63 9.28
N LEU A 23 -0.95 -6.55 8.75
CA LEU A 23 -0.18 -5.40 8.27
C LEU A 23 0.51 -4.61 9.38
N SER A 24 0.20 -4.82 10.66
CA SER A 24 0.82 -4.07 11.78
C SER A 24 2.35 -4.20 11.79
N ALA A 25 2.88 -5.33 11.31
CA ALA A 25 4.32 -5.55 11.16
C ALA A 25 4.93 -4.62 10.11
N VAL A 26 4.29 -4.48 8.94
CA VAL A 26 4.70 -3.58 7.86
C VAL A 26 4.57 -2.12 8.33
N MET A 27 3.45 -1.77 8.95
CA MET A 27 3.24 -0.42 9.49
C MET A 27 4.36 -0.01 10.46
N ARG A 28 4.77 -0.92 11.34
CA ARG A 28 5.88 -0.69 12.27
C ARG A 28 7.24 -0.61 11.56
N GLU A 29 7.50 -1.46 10.57
CA GLU A 29 8.75 -1.47 9.79
C GLU A 29 8.97 -0.14 9.06
N PHE A 30 7.91 0.47 8.54
CA PHE A 30 7.95 1.74 7.81
C PHE A 30 7.56 2.96 8.63
N ASN A 31 7.37 2.82 9.95
CA ASN A 31 6.99 3.88 10.89
C ASN A 31 5.68 4.63 10.53
N PHE A 32 4.69 3.93 9.97
CA PHE A 32 3.37 4.49 9.74
C PHE A 32 2.51 4.40 11.00
N ALA A 33 1.91 5.52 11.40
CA ALA A 33 0.95 5.57 12.51
C ALA A 33 -0.43 5.06 12.10
N GLU A 34 -0.83 5.34 10.86
CA GLU A 34 -2.12 4.99 10.25
C GLU A 34 -1.93 4.73 8.76
N TYR A 35 -2.88 4.03 8.14
CA TYR A 35 -2.92 3.88 6.68
C TYR A 35 -3.12 5.26 6.03
N PHE A 36 -2.70 5.42 4.78
CA PHE A 36 -2.91 6.68 4.06
C PHE A 36 -4.40 6.95 3.83
N ASP A 37 -5.13 5.91 3.42
CA ASP A 37 -6.57 5.87 3.34
C ASP A 37 -7.02 4.41 3.34
N GLU A 38 -8.30 4.15 3.61
CA GLU A 38 -8.85 2.81 3.59
C GLU A 38 -10.35 2.81 3.21
N SER A 39 -10.80 1.72 2.60
CA SER A 39 -12.22 1.44 2.36
C SER A 39 -12.57 0.03 2.85
N ASP A 40 -13.82 -0.41 2.66
CA ASP A 40 -14.22 -1.79 2.98
C ASP A 40 -13.47 -2.85 2.16
N ARG A 41 -12.89 -2.46 1.01
CA ARG A 41 -12.24 -3.39 0.06
C ARG A 41 -10.74 -3.23 -0.06
N LEU A 42 -10.22 -2.03 0.19
CA LEU A 42 -8.84 -1.66 -0.10
C LEU A 42 -8.19 -0.95 1.09
N VAL A 43 -6.87 -1.04 1.16
CA VAL A 43 -6.01 -0.26 2.05
C VAL A 43 -4.97 0.45 1.19
N SER A 44 -4.74 1.74 1.43
CA SER A 44 -3.67 2.51 0.83
C SER A 44 -2.54 2.74 1.83
N LEU A 45 -1.32 2.42 1.44
CA LEU A 45 -0.10 2.69 2.19
C LEU A 45 0.72 3.78 1.49
N GLY A 46 1.58 4.44 2.25
CA GLY A 46 2.47 5.50 1.78
C GLY A 46 2.12 6.87 2.35
N PRO A 47 2.67 7.96 1.79
CA PRO A 47 3.58 7.99 0.62
C PRO A 47 4.92 7.30 0.88
N PHE A 48 5.53 6.71 -0.16
CA PHE A 48 6.89 6.15 -0.11
C PHE A 48 7.85 7.04 -0.91
N PHE A 49 8.63 7.87 -0.22
CA PHE A 49 9.58 8.77 -0.87
C PHE A 49 10.74 8.01 -1.53
N GLY A 50 10.59 7.72 -2.83
CA GLY A 50 11.57 7.02 -3.67
C GLY A 50 11.24 5.54 -3.90
N GLY A 51 11.53 5.05 -5.10
CA GLY A 51 11.24 3.68 -5.52
C GLY A 51 11.85 2.62 -4.59
N ASP A 52 13.03 2.86 -4.04
CA ASP A 52 13.69 1.94 -3.10
C ASP A 52 12.85 1.66 -1.84
N ALA A 53 12.13 2.66 -1.33
CA ALA A 53 11.28 2.52 -0.15
C ALA A 53 10.00 1.73 -0.47
N ALA A 54 9.40 1.99 -1.63
CA ALA A 54 8.24 1.24 -2.12
C ALA A 54 8.61 -0.22 -2.40
N ASP A 55 9.77 -0.47 -3.01
CA ASP A 55 10.31 -1.81 -3.27
C ASP A 55 10.62 -2.57 -1.98
N ALA A 56 11.14 -1.88 -0.97
CA ALA A 56 11.34 -2.47 0.36
C ALA A 56 10.01 -2.89 0.98
N CYS A 57 8.97 -2.06 0.87
CA CYS A 57 7.64 -2.39 1.36
C CYS A 57 7.02 -3.56 0.60
N MET A 58 7.14 -3.57 -0.74
CA MET A 58 6.73 -4.70 -1.59
C MET A 58 7.37 -6.00 -1.11
N ARG A 59 8.69 -6.02 -0.89
CA ARG A 59 9.39 -7.20 -0.36
C ARG A 59 8.90 -7.60 1.04
N SER A 60 8.54 -6.64 1.89
CA SER A 60 7.97 -6.94 3.21
C SER A 60 6.59 -7.61 3.10
N LEU A 61 5.73 -7.11 2.21
CA LEU A 61 4.42 -7.69 1.91
C LEU A 61 4.53 -9.10 1.31
N GLU A 62 5.47 -9.32 0.38
CA GLU A 62 5.75 -10.65 -0.19
C GLU A 62 6.24 -11.64 0.86
N ARG A 63 7.07 -11.22 1.81
CA ARG A 63 7.50 -12.07 2.94
C ARG A 63 6.35 -12.50 3.84
N LEU A 64 5.26 -11.73 3.87
CA LEU A 64 4.03 -12.09 4.58
C LEU A 64 3.12 -13.02 3.74
N GLY A 65 3.50 -13.35 2.51
CA GLY A 65 2.76 -14.25 1.63
C GLY A 65 1.77 -13.57 0.69
N LEU A 66 1.75 -12.24 0.64
CA LEU A 66 0.98 -11.48 -0.35
C LEU A 66 1.67 -11.58 -1.72
N VAL A 67 0.88 -11.60 -2.79
CA VAL A 67 1.37 -11.73 -4.17
C VAL A 67 1.20 -10.40 -4.88
N TYR A 68 2.28 -9.91 -5.47
CA TYR A 68 2.26 -8.69 -6.28
C TYR A 68 1.30 -8.85 -7.47
N PHE A 69 0.56 -7.79 -7.79
CA PHE A 69 -0.59 -7.71 -8.70
C PHE A 69 -1.86 -8.48 -8.30
N ASP A 70 -1.78 -9.62 -7.61
CA ASP A 70 -2.98 -10.37 -7.20
C ASP A 70 -3.60 -9.82 -5.89
N ASP A 71 -2.73 -9.43 -4.95
CA ASP A 71 -3.15 -8.96 -3.63
C ASP A 71 -2.83 -7.51 -3.36
N PHE A 72 -1.75 -7.00 -3.97
CA PHE A 72 -1.35 -5.62 -3.84
C PHE A 72 -0.53 -5.16 -5.04
N PHE A 73 -0.43 -3.86 -5.26
CA PHE A 73 0.41 -3.28 -6.31
C PHE A 73 0.93 -1.90 -5.93
N ILE A 74 2.02 -1.47 -6.57
CA ILE A 74 2.57 -0.12 -6.44
C ILE A 74 1.93 0.78 -7.51
N VAL A 75 1.51 1.96 -7.09
CA VAL A 75 1.05 3.06 -7.94
C VAL A 75 2.15 4.11 -7.98
N GLU A 76 2.89 4.11 -9.08
CA GLU A 76 3.89 5.13 -9.37
C GLU A 76 3.26 6.19 -10.28
N GLU A 77 2.87 7.32 -9.69
CA GLU A 77 2.26 8.42 -10.44
C GLU A 77 2.82 9.76 -9.99
N THR A 78 2.99 10.66 -10.96
CA THR A 78 3.38 12.05 -10.72
C THR A 78 2.29 12.96 -11.29
N TYR A 79 1.58 13.67 -10.42
CA TYR A 79 0.50 14.59 -10.80
C TYR A 79 0.54 15.87 -9.97
N PRO A 80 -0.06 16.98 -10.46
CA PRO A 80 -0.06 18.25 -9.75
C PRO A 80 -0.69 18.18 -8.37
N GLY A 81 -0.24 19.07 -7.47
CA GLY A 81 -0.65 19.09 -6.07
C GLY A 81 -2.15 19.28 -5.80
N TRP A 82 -2.92 19.65 -6.82
CA TRP A 82 -4.36 19.90 -6.80
C TRP A 82 -5.21 18.78 -7.44
N CYS A 83 -4.59 17.69 -7.92
CA CYS A 83 -5.29 16.48 -8.38
C CYS A 83 -5.31 15.41 -7.29
N GLU A 84 -6.22 14.44 -7.39
CA GLU A 84 -6.25 13.25 -6.53
C GLU A 84 -6.50 12.01 -7.38
N VAL A 85 -6.02 10.86 -6.90
CA VAL A 85 -6.18 9.56 -7.56
C VAL A 85 -6.91 8.64 -6.59
N GLU A 86 -7.96 7.99 -7.10
CA GLU A 86 -8.82 7.13 -6.30
C GLU A 86 -8.98 5.75 -6.93
N ALA A 87 -8.99 4.73 -6.07
CA ALA A 87 -9.38 3.37 -6.41
C ALA A 87 -10.72 3.01 -5.76
N PHE A 88 -11.48 2.15 -6.46
CA PHE A 88 -12.85 1.76 -6.10
C PHE A 88 -12.95 0.28 -5.73
#